data_AF-A0A1M6F047-F1
#
_entry.id   AF-A0A1M6F047-F1
#
_cell.length_a   1.000
_cell.length_b   1.000
_cell.length_c   1.000
_cell.angle_alpha   90.00
_cell.angle_beta   90.00
_cell.angle_gamma   90.00
#
_symmetry.space_group_name_H-M   'P 1'
#
loop_
_entity.id
_entity.type
_entity.pdbx_description
1 polymer ?
#
loop_
_entity_poly.entity_id
_entity_poly.type
_entity_poly.pdbx_seq_one_letter_code
_entity_poly.pdbx_strand_id
1 'polypeptide(L)' 'MIQAWLGRNWNQIKPEIERLDKPYAFQTTRPHGNIESWGNCRVVRVREFADRVEIVLAHEKFSQKQTLTP' A
#
# COMPACT_ATOMS: atom_id res chain seq x y z
N MET A 1 -2.94 -17.43 4.21
CA MET A 1 -2.73 -17.21 2.76
C MET A 1 -2.56 -15.72 2.46
N ILE A 2 -3.46 -14.86 2.94
CA ILE A 2 -3.41 -13.39 2.75
C ILE A 2 -2.17 -12.68 3.34
N GLN A 3 -1.57 -13.20 4.41
CA GLN A 3 -0.32 -12.63 4.95
C GLN A 3 0.88 -12.75 4.00
N ALA A 4 0.84 -13.67 3.03
CA ALA A 4 1.90 -13.82 2.02
C ALA A 4 2.03 -12.59 1.09
N TRP A 5 1.07 -11.67 1.14
CA TRP A 5 1.10 -10.44 0.37
C TRP A 5 1.97 -9.35 0.98
N LEU A 6 2.31 -9.45 2.27
CA LEU A 6 3.15 -8.45 2.94
C LEU A 6 4.49 -8.29 2.21
N GLY A 7 4.87 -7.04 1.95
CA GLY A 7 6.07 -6.66 1.22
C GLY A 7 5.97 -6.78 -0.30
N ARG A 8 4.93 -7.43 -0.85
CA ARG A 8 4.78 -7.60 -2.30
C ARG A 8 4.24 -6.34 -2.97
N ASN A 9 4.55 -6.20 -4.25
CA ASN A 9 4.15 -5.06 -5.06
C ASN A 9 2.64 -5.09 -5.33
N TRP A 10 1.96 -3.96 -5.13
CA TRP A 10 0.51 -3.84 -5.29
C TRP A 10 0.02 -4.31 -6.66
N ASN A 11 0.77 -4.05 -7.73
CA ASN A 11 0.38 -4.45 -9.08
C ASN A 11 0.37 -5.98 -9.27
N GLN A 12 1.14 -6.72 -8.46
CA GLN A 12 1.10 -8.19 -8.46
C GLN A 12 -0.04 -8.73 -7.60
N ILE A 13 -0.37 -8.03 -6.51
CA ILE A 13 -1.36 -8.48 -5.52
C ILE A 13 -2.78 -8.12 -5.90
N LYS A 14 -2.99 -6.98 -6.57
CA LYS A 14 -4.33 -6.53 -6.97
C LYS A 14 -5.11 -7.62 -7.76
N PRO A 15 -4.52 -8.31 -8.76
CA PRO A 15 -5.22 -9.41 -9.44
C PRO A 15 -5.49 -10.63 -8.56
N GLU A 16 -4.64 -10.90 -7.56
CA GLU A 16 -4.88 -11.99 -6.59
C GLU A 16 -6.06 -11.66 -5.66
N ILE A 17 -6.18 -10.40 -5.24
CA ILE A 17 -7.30 -9.93 -4.41
C ILE A 17 -8.60 -9.91 -5.21
N GLU A 18 -8.57 -9.46 -6.46
CA GLU A 18 -9.77 -9.42 -7.32
C GLU A 18 -10.31 -10.83 -7.64
N ARG A 19 -9.48 -11.87 -7.47
CA ARG A 19 -9.91 -13.27 -7.54
C ARG A 19 -10.50 -13.79 -6.23
N LEU A 20 -10.32 -13.08 -5.12
CA LEU A 20 -11.11 -13.36 -3.93
C LEU A 20 -12.51 -12.85 -4.20
N ASP A 21 -13.49 -13.74 -4.11
CA ASP A 21 -14.92 -13.41 -4.14
C ASP A 21 -15.35 -12.72 -2.84
N LYS A 22 -14.57 -11.71 -2.41
CA LYS A 22 -14.71 -10.98 -1.17
C LYS A 22 -14.38 -9.50 -1.42
N PRO A 23 -15.23 -8.55 -0.96
CA PRO A 23 -14.94 -7.13 -1.02
C PRO A 23 -13.59 -6.77 -0.39
N TYR A 24 -12.91 -5.76 -0.95
CA TYR A 24 -11.68 -5.24 -0.37
C TYR A 24 -11.65 -3.72 -0.36
N ALA A 25 -10.93 -3.17 0.62
CA ALA A 25 -10.59 -1.76 0.72
C ALA A 25 -9.07 -1.61 0.78
N PHE A 26 -8.54 -0.55 0.19
CA PHE A 26 -7.11 -0.24 0.28
C PHE A 26 -6.89 1.22 0.67
N GLN A 27 -5.82 1.46 1.41
CA GLN A 27 -5.35 2.78 1.78
C GLN A 27 -3.86 2.90 1.47
N THR A 28 -3.47 3.96 0.76
CA THR A 28 -2.05 4.32 0.61
C THR A 28 -1.65 5.25 1.74
N THR A 29 -0.69 4.80 2.56
CA THR A 29 -0.04 5.64 3.57
C THR A 29 1.02 6.51 2.93
N ARG A 30 1.17 7.71 3.48
CA ARG A 30 2.23 8.64 3.11
C ARG A 30 3.11 8.87 4.34
N PRO A 31 4.43 8.98 4.15
CA PRO A 31 5.33 9.38 5.23
C PRO A 31 4.94 10.76 5.75
N HIS A 32 5.06 10.97 7.05
CA HIS A 32 4.72 12.23 7.69
C HIS A 32 5.84 13.27 7.50
N GLY A 33 5.48 14.56 7.46
CA GLY A 33 6.42 15.67 7.31
C GLY A 33 6.61 16.12 5.86
N ASN A 34 7.67 16.89 5.60
CA ASN A 34 7.98 17.41 4.28
C ASN A 34 8.70 16.35 3.43
N ILE A 35 8.00 15.26 3.13
CA ILE A 35 8.52 14.11 2.40
C ILE A 35 7.71 13.91 1.14
N GLU A 36 8.40 13.75 0.02
CA GLU A 36 7.80 13.32 -1.24
C GLU A 36 7.97 11.80 -1.36
N SER A 37 6.95 11.12 -1.88
CA SER A 37 6.94 9.67 -2.05
C SER A 37 6.51 9.31 -3.47
N TRP A 38 7.21 8.36 -4.10
CA TRP A 38 6.97 7.97 -5.49
C TRP A 38 7.30 6.50 -5.75
N GLY A 39 7.11 6.07 -6.99
CA GLY A 39 7.30 4.68 -7.40
C GLY A 39 6.13 3.79 -7.01
N ASN A 40 6.35 2.47 -7.09
CA ASN A 40 5.30 1.51 -6.82
C ASN A 40 4.91 1.47 -5.35
N CYS A 41 3.72 0.95 -5.09
CA CYS A 41 3.25 0.65 -3.74
C CYS A 41 3.54 -0.79 -3.35
N ARG A 42 3.93 -1.01 -2.10
CA ARG A 42 4.01 -2.34 -1.47
C ARG A 42 2.96 -2.48 -0.38
N VAL A 43 2.49 -3.71 -0.20
CA VAL A 43 1.58 -4.05 0.89
C VAL A 43 2.35 -4.05 2.22
N VAL A 44 2.00 -3.16 3.14
CA VAL A 44 2.64 -3.05 4.46
C VAL A 44 1.76 -3.55 5.60
N ARG A 45 0.46 -3.71 5.34
CA ARG A 45 -0.47 -4.31 6.29
C ARG A 45 -1.58 -5.02 5.53
N VAL A 46 -2.02 -6.14 6.08
CA VAL A 46 -3.27 -6.77 5.67
C VAL A 46 -4.08 -7.14 6.90
N ARG A 47 -5.39 -6.90 6.84
CA ARG A 47 -6.36 -7.34 7.84
C ARG A 47 -7.48 -8.06 7.11
N GLU A 48 -7.77 -9.26 7.58
CA GLU A 48 -8.89 -10.04 7.08
C GLU A 48 -10.05 -9.97 8.08
N PHE A 49 -11.21 -9.58 7.58
CA PHE A 49 -12.48 -9.63 8.29
C PHE A 49 -13.39 -10.68 7.64
N ALA A 50 -14.50 -10.99 8.30
CA ALA A 50 -15.48 -11.94 7.79
C ALA A 50 -16.03 -11.49 6.42
N ASP A 51 -16.33 -10.20 6.29
CA ASP A 51 -17.00 -9.56 5.15
C ASP A 51 -16.04 -8.86 4.17
N ARG A 52 -14.82 -8.52 4.59
CA ARG A 52 -13.89 -7.76 3.75
C ARG A 52 -12.42 -8.01 4.04
N VAL A 53 -11.57 -7.59 3.11
CA VAL A 53 -10.12 -7.49 3.29
C VAL A 53 -9.69 -6.03 3.26
N GLU A 54 -8.91 -5.61 4.25
CA GLU A 54 -8.29 -4.28 4.28
C GLU A 54 -6.80 -4.38 4.00
N ILE A 55 -6.32 -3.59 3.05
CA ILE A 55 -4.91 -3.52 2.66
C ILE A 55 -4.36 -2.12 2.91
N VAL A 56 -3.18 -2.03 3.53
CA VAL A 56 -2.44 -0.78 3.63
C VAL A 56 -1.21 -0.86 2.74
N LEU A 57 -1.01 0.19 1.96
CA LEU A 57 0.07 0.34 0.99
C LEU A 57 1.05 1.44 1.41
N ALA A 58 2.31 1.31 1.03
CA ALA A 58 3.31 2.38 1.14
C ALA A 58 4.14 2.44 -0.14
N HIS A 59 4.54 3.65 -0.53
CA HIS A 59 5.46 3.86 -1.66
C HIS A 59 6.85 3.30 -1.37
N GLU A 60 7.49 2.72 -2.38
CA GLU A 60 8.86 2.17 -2.27
C GLU A 60 9.93 3.25 -2.12
N LYS A 61 9.70 4.44 -2.66
CA LYS A 61 10.68 5.53 -2.68
C LYS A 61 10.13 6.74 -1.95
N PHE A 62 10.99 7.38 -1.16
CA PHE A 62 10.69 8.61 -0.47
C PHE A 62 11.95 9.43 -0.27
N SER A 63 11.81 10.75 -0.26
CA SER A 63 12.89 11.68 0.10
C SER A 63 12.33 12.92 0.76
N GLN A 64 13.16 13.61 1.53
CA GLN A 64 12.81 14.95 1.98
C GLN A 64 12.56 15.84 0.76
N LYS A 65 11.42 16.53 0.77
CA LYS A 65 11.13 17.54 -0.22
C LYS A 65 12.05 18.73 0.07
N GLN A 66 12.90 19.09 -0.89
CA GLN A 66 13.70 20.30 -0.76
C GLN A 66 12.74 21.49 -0.86
N THR A 67 12.56 22.20 0.24
CA THR A 67 11.92 23.51 0.22
C THR A 67 12.94 24.45 -0.43
N LEU A 68 12.73 24.79 -1.69
CA LEU A 68 13.43 25.93 -2.28
C LEU A 68 12.92 27.17 -1.53
N THR A 69 13.71 27.68 -0.60
CA THR A 69 13.48 28.98 0.01
C THR A 69 13.63 30.02 -1.11
N PRO A 70 12.64 30.90 -1.35
CA PRO A 70 12.74 32.00 -2.31
C PRO A 70 13.89 32.96 -2.03
#